data_AF-A0A328P6D4-F1
#
_entry.id   AF-A0A328P6D4-F1
#
_cell.length_a   1.000
_cell.length_b   1.000
_cell.length_c   1.000
_cell.angle_alpha   90.00
_cell.angle_beta   90.00
_cell.angle_gamma   90.00
#
_symmetry.space_group_name_H-M   'P 1'
#
loop_
_entity.id
_entity.type
_entity.pdbx_description
1 polymer ?
#
loop_
_entity_poly.entity_id
_entity_poly.type
_entity_poly.pdbx_seq_one_letter_code
_entity_poly.pdbx_strand_id
1 'polypeptide(L)'
;MSQRPSYAVGTGLFIVLGFATLGYLATQTTSVVNTSRGPTYTVEAHFANIGQLKARAPVKVAGVRVGQVQSINLDPGKETADVKLAIDQRYDKIPEDTVATIFTSGLLGDQYVGLQYGNSKKALADGGTLSLTRPAQQLEEMLGKFFGAGGAADNLSGSYTVKARFTNIGALSVGAPVKMAGVAIGSVKAVQADPVKLDAEVSLSIDKKYSQIPDDSAAAVFTSGLIGTQYVAIQPGGSPDMLKDGDELVLTQSALQIEDLIGKFLVSGSPSDKKPADGDSKH
;
A
#
# COMPACT_ATOMS: atom_id res chain seq x y z
N MET A 1 -59.70 -7.10 30.26
CA MET A 1 -59.79 -6.61 28.86
C MET A 1 -59.31 -7.72 27.93
N SER A 2 -60.24 -8.50 27.36
CA SER A 2 -59.91 -9.61 26.47
C SER A 2 -59.63 -9.08 25.06
N GLN A 3 -58.39 -9.20 24.59
CA GLN A 3 -58.02 -8.82 23.23
C GLN A 3 -58.78 -9.70 22.23
N ARG A 4 -59.48 -9.08 21.28
CA ARG A 4 -60.24 -9.80 20.25
C ARG A 4 -59.26 -10.52 19.30
N PRO A 5 -59.42 -11.83 19.06
CA PRO A 5 -58.47 -12.64 18.29
C PRO A 5 -58.34 -12.23 16.80
N SER A 6 -59.23 -11.36 16.31
CA SER A 6 -59.21 -10.86 14.93
C SER A 6 -57.95 -10.07 14.56
N TYR A 7 -57.33 -9.37 15.51
CA TYR A 7 -56.13 -8.58 15.23
C TYR A 7 -54.89 -9.46 15.03
N ALA A 8 -54.78 -10.59 15.74
CA ALA A 8 -53.66 -11.51 15.64
C ALA A 8 -53.60 -12.21 14.26
N VAL A 9 -54.77 -12.53 13.69
CA VAL A 9 -54.88 -13.12 12.34
C VAL A 9 -54.48 -12.09 11.27
N GLY A 10 -54.90 -10.83 11.42
CA GLY A 10 -54.54 -9.76 10.50
C GLY A 10 -53.03 -9.45 10.50
N THR A 11 -52.41 -9.40 11.68
CA THR A 11 -50.96 -9.17 11.80
C THR A 11 -50.16 -10.34 11.25
N GLY A 12 -50.61 -11.58 11.46
CA GLY A 12 -49.95 -12.77 10.90
C GLY A 12 -49.94 -12.77 9.38
N LEU A 13 -51.08 -12.45 8.76
CA LEU A 13 -51.19 -12.36 7.30
C LEU A 13 -50.30 -11.26 6.71
N PHE A 14 -50.25 -10.09 7.36
CA PHE A 14 -49.41 -8.98 6.92
C PHE A 14 -47.92 -9.34 6.97
N ILE A 15 -47.47 -10.02 8.02
CA ILE A 15 -46.07 -10.47 8.16
C ILE A 15 -45.72 -11.48 7.05
N VAL A 16 -46.60 -12.46 6.79
CA VAL A 16 -46.38 -13.46 5.72
C VAL A 16 -46.30 -12.80 4.34
N LEU A 17 -47.20 -11.85 4.05
CA LEU A 17 -47.16 -11.07 2.81
C LEU A 17 -45.87 -10.26 2.71
N GLY A 18 -45.44 -9.63 3.80
CA GLY A 18 -44.16 -8.92 3.88
C GLY A 18 -42.98 -9.83 3.52
N PHE A 19 -42.87 -10.99 4.15
CA PHE A 19 -41.81 -11.96 3.84
C PHE A 19 -41.90 -12.50 2.41
N ALA A 20 -43.11 -12.73 1.88
CA ALA A 20 -43.31 -13.14 0.49
C ALA A 20 -42.83 -12.05 -0.48
N THR A 21 -43.15 -10.78 -0.22
CA THR A 21 -42.66 -9.66 -1.04
C THR A 21 -41.15 -9.50 -0.95
N LEU A 22 -40.54 -9.64 0.23
CA LEU A 22 -39.08 -9.59 0.39
C LEU A 22 -38.38 -10.74 -0.32
N GLY A 23 -38.92 -11.96 -0.24
CA GLY A 23 -38.43 -13.13 -0.98
C GLY A 23 -38.52 -12.92 -2.49
N TYR A 24 -39.63 -12.36 -2.99
CA TYR A 24 -39.78 -12.00 -4.39
C TYR A 24 -38.76 -10.94 -4.83
N LEU A 25 -38.58 -9.86 -4.05
CA LEU A 25 -37.57 -8.83 -4.33
C LEU A 25 -36.15 -9.40 -4.35
N ALA A 26 -35.81 -10.35 -3.47
CA ALA A 26 -34.50 -11.00 -3.45
C ALA A 26 -34.20 -11.78 -4.76
N THR A 27 -35.23 -12.33 -5.42
CA THR A 27 -35.06 -12.97 -6.74
C THR A 27 -34.88 -11.95 -7.87
N GLN A 28 -35.52 -10.78 -7.77
CA GLN A 28 -35.38 -9.73 -8.80
C GLN A 28 -34.05 -9.00 -8.73
N THR A 29 -33.47 -8.76 -7.55
CA THR A 29 -32.19 -8.05 -7.43
C THR A 29 -31.01 -8.82 -8.02
N THR A 30 -31.17 -10.12 -8.27
CA THR A 30 -30.12 -10.98 -8.85
C THR A 30 -30.04 -10.87 -10.38
N SER A 31 -30.94 -10.16 -11.06
CA SER A 31 -31.00 -10.18 -12.52
C SER A 31 -31.38 -8.86 -13.19
N VAL A 32 -30.69 -7.76 -12.84
CA VAL A 32 -30.48 -6.67 -13.83
C VAL A 32 -29.37 -7.11 -14.79
N VAL A 33 -29.65 -8.18 -15.54
CA VAL A 33 -28.82 -8.64 -16.64
C VAL A 33 -29.01 -7.63 -17.76
N ASN A 34 -28.08 -6.69 -17.87
CA ASN A 34 -27.89 -5.91 -19.08
C ASN A 34 -27.35 -6.89 -20.15
N THR A 35 -28.25 -7.75 -20.65
CA THR A 35 -27.94 -8.68 -21.75
C THR A 35 -27.65 -7.80 -22.96
N SER A 36 -26.38 -7.52 -23.26
CA SER A 36 -25.99 -7.19 -24.63
C SER A 36 -26.32 -8.42 -25.47
N ARG A 37 -27.55 -8.44 -25.98
CA ARG A 37 -28.20 -9.56 -26.68
C ARG A 37 -27.92 -9.48 -28.19
N GLY A 38 -26.71 -9.08 -28.55
CA GLY A 38 -26.24 -8.98 -29.93
C GLY A 38 -25.19 -10.06 -30.20
N PRO A 39 -24.90 -10.36 -31.48
CA PRO A 39 -23.81 -11.26 -31.82
C PRO A 39 -22.48 -10.68 -31.33
N THR A 40 -21.65 -11.54 -30.75
CA THR A 40 -20.30 -11.21 -30.26
C THR A 40 -19.28 -12.12 -30.91
N TYR A 41 -18.05 -11.65 -31.08
CA TYR A 41 -16.90 -12.47 -31.42
C TYR A 41 -15.93 -12.52 -30.23
N THR A 42 -15.08 -13.54 -30.21
CA THR A 42 -14.16 -13.82 -29.12
C THR A 42 -12.78 -13.27 -29.43
N VAL A 43 -12.16 -12.63 -28.45
CA VAL A 43 -10.77 -12.18 -28.48
C VAL A 43 -10.07 -12.73 -27.25
N GLU A 44 -8.87 -13.27 -27.41
CA GLU A 44 -8.09 -13.84 -26.32
C GLU A 44 -6.98 -12.88 -25.87
N ALA A 45 -6.70 -12.84 -24.57
CA ALA A 45 -5.63 -12.04 -23.99
C ALA A 45 -5.02 -12.79 -22.80
N HIS A 46 -3.70 -12.70 -22.65
CA HIS A 46 -2.95 -13.41 -21.61
C HIS A 46 -2.37 -12.41 -20.61
N PHE A 47 -2.70 -12.54 -19.33
CA PHE A 47 -2.20 -11.61 -18.31
C PHE A 47 -1.39 -12.33 -17.24
N ALA A 48 -0.22 -11.80 -16.90
CA ALA A 48 0.57 -12.30 -15.78
C ALA A 48 -0.13 -12.08 -14.42
N ASN A 49 -0.93 -11.03 -14.30
CA ASN A 49 -1.75 -10.76 -13.13
C ASN A 49 -3.08 -10.12 -13.56
N ILE A 50 -4.18 -10.77 -13.18
CA ILE A 50 -5.53 -10.31 -13.48
C ILE A 50 -6.20 -9.58 -12.31
N GLY A 51 -5.54 -9.46 -11.16
CA GLY A 51 -6.09 -8.89 -9.94
C GLY A 51 -7.42 -9.53 -9.53
N GLN A 52 -8.45 -8.69 -9.44
CA GLN A 52 -9.83 -9.01 -9.09
C GLN A 52 -10.76 -9.04 -10.31
N LEU A 53 -10.21 -9.19 -11.52
CA LEU A 53 -11.00 -9.32 -12.74
C LEU A 53 -11.86 -10.58 -12.66
N LYS A 54 -13.13 -10.44 -13.04
CA LYS A 54 -14.12 -11.52 -13.00
C LYS A 54 -14.87 -11.62 -14.31
N ALA A 55 -15.50 -12.76 -14.54
CA ALA A 55 -16.44 -12.92 -15.65
C ALA A 55 -17.51 -11.81 -15.61
N ARG A 56 -17.93 -11.35 -16.79
CA ARG A 56 -18.83 -10.20 -17.02
C ARG A 56 -18.24 -8.82 -16.69
N ALA A 57 -16.97 -8.74 -16.26
CA ALA A 57 -16.30 -7.45 -16.18
C ALA A 57 -16.33 -6.75 -17.55
N PRO A 58 -16.57 -5.44 -17.61
CA PRO A 58 -16.76 -4.77 -18.88
C PRO A 58 -15.45 -4.70 -19.68
N VAL A 59 -15.57 -4.77 -21.01
CA VAL A 59 -14.48 -4.44 -21.93
C VAL A 59 -14.79 -3.08 -22.55
N LYS A 60 -13.84 -2.15 -22.49
CA LYS A 60 -14.04 -0.76 -22.89
C LYS A 60 -12.99 -0.28 -23.90
N VAL A 61 -13.40 0.54 -24.84
CA VAL A 61 -12.53 1.32 -25.72
C VAL A 61 -12.82 2.79 -25.46
N ALA A 62 -11.80 3.59 -25.16
CA ALA A 62 -11.95 5.02 -24.85
C ALA A 62 -13.06 5.31 -23.80
N GLY A 63 -13.23 4.43 -22.81
CA GLY A 63 -14.26 4.54 -21.77
C GLY A 63 -15.65 4.00 -22.14
N VAL A 64 -15.91 3.72 -23.42
CA VAL A 64 -17.19 3.16 -23.91
C VAL A 64 -17.15 1.64 -23.84
N ARG A 65 -18.20 1.02 -23.29
CA ARG A 65 -18.31 -0.44 -23.23
C ARG A 65 -18.55 -1.01 -24.63
N VAL A 66 -17.67 -1.92 -25.05
CA VAL A 66 -17.72 -2.63 -26.35
C VAL A 66 -17.92 -4.13 -26.21
N GLY A 67 -17.85 -4.65 -24.99
CA GLY A 67 -17.96 -6.07 -24.71
C GLY A 67 -17.85 -6.38 -23.22
N GLN A 68 -17.55 -7.65 -22.92
CA GLN A 68 -17.37 -8.15 -21.56
C GLN A 68 -16.40 -9.34 -21.50
N VAL A 69 -15.81 -9.57 -20.34
CA VAL A 69 -15.02 -10.76 -20.07
C VAL A 69 -15.95 -11.98 -20.07
N GLN A 70 -15.70 -12.94 -20.95
CA GLN A 70 -16.48 -14.16 -21.07
C GLN A 70 -16.02 -15.20 -20.04
N SER A 71 -14.72 -15.48 -20.00
CA SER A 71 -14.13 -16.47 -19.09
C SER A 71 -12.68 -16.12 -18.75
N ILE A 72 -12.22 -16.67 -17.63
CA ILE A 72 -10.85 -16.54 -17.14
C ILE A 72 -10.42 -17.96 -16.75
N ASN A 73 -9.32 -18.44 -17.30
CA ASN A 73 -8.74 -19.74 -16.97
C ASN A 73 -7.26 -19.58 -16.65
N LEU A 74 -6.74 -20.38 -15.73
CA LEU A 74 -5.33 -20.49 -15.42
C LEU A 74 -4.98 -21.98 -15.40
N ASP A 75 -4.27 -22.44 -16.42
CA ASP A 75 -3.84 -23.84 -16.49
C ASP A 75 -2.68 -24.10 -15.52
N PRO A 76 -2.63 -25.25 -14.83
CA PRO A 76 -1.50 -25.61 -13.99
C PRO A 76 -0.18 -25.56 -14.75
N GLY A 77 0.78 -24.77 -14.27
CA GLY A 77 2.09 -24.60 -14.89
C GLY A 77 2.21 -23.44 -15.89
N LYS A 78 1.12 -22.72 -16.21
CA LYS A 78 1.21 -21.43 -16.91
C LYS A 78 1.44 -20.29 -15.92
N GLU A 79 2.29 -19.35 -16.30
CA GLU A 79 2.55 -18.11 -15.55
C GLU A 79 1.55 -16.99 -15.90
N THR A 80 0.69 -17.20 -16.89
CA THR A 80 -0.32 -16.23 -17.35
C THR A 80 -1.72 -16.83 -17.32
N ALA A 81 -2.70 -16.00 -16.97
CA ALA A 81 -4.11 -16.34 -17.06
C ALA A 81 -4.64 -16.04 -18.47
N ASP A 82 -5.38 -17.00 -19.03
CA ASP A 82 -6.07 -16.91 -20.31
C ASP A 82 -7.44 -16.23 -20.10
N VAL A 83 -7.60 -15.04 -20.66
CA VAL A 83 -8.83 -14.25 -20.56
C VAL A 83 -9.49 -14.18 -21.93
N LYS A 84 -10.71 -14.72 -22.02
CA LYS A 84 -11.55 -14.61 -23.23
C LYS A 84 -12.48 -13.43 -23.11
N LEU A 85 -12.46 -12.56 -24.11
CA LEU A 85 -13.25 -11.34 -24.21
C LEU A 85 -14.33 -11.55 -25.27
N ALA A 86 -15.59 -11.35 -24.91
CA ALA A 86 -16.68 -11.28 -25.87
C ALA A 86 -16.88 -9.82 -26.28
N ILE A 87 -16.60 -9.51 -27.55
CA ILE A 87 -16.72 -8.18 -28.14
C ILE A 87 -17.94 -8.14 -29.04
N ASP A 88 -18.77 -7.10 -28.93
CA ASP A 88 -19.94 -6.95 -29.81
C ASP A 88 -19.49 -6.84 -31.28
N GLN A 89 -20.16 -7.56 -32.19
CA GLN A 89 -19.78 -7.64 -33.60
C GLN A 89 -19.81 -6.29 -34.34
N ARG A 90 -20.55 -5.30 -33.81
CA ARG A 90 -20.51 -3.90 -34.30
C ARG A 90 -19.12 -3.22 -34.17
N TYR A 91 -18.22 -3.82 -33.39
CA TYR A 91 -16.85 -3.34 -33.16
C TYR A 91 -15.79 -4.29 -33.74
N ASP A 92 -16.10 -5.07 -34.76
CA ASP A 92 -15.22 -6.08 -35.41
C ASP A 92 -13.92 -5.55 -36.05
N LYS A 93 -13.64 -4.25 -35.95
CA LYS A 93 -12.45 -3.58 -36.51
C LYS A 93 -11.37 -3.31 -35.46
N ILE A 94 -11.28 -4.12 -34.41
CA ILE A 94 -10.18 -4.02 -33.42
C ILE A 94 -8.86 -4.37 -34.13
N PRO A 95 -7.87 -3.45 -34.19
CA PRO A 95 -6.57 -3.74 -34.78
C PRO A 95 -5.82 -4.86 -34.04
N GLU A 96 -5.06 -5.69 -34.75
CA GLU A 96 -4.28 -6.79 -34.13
C GLU A 96 -3.18 -6.32 -33.17
N ASP A 97 -2.72 -5.07 -33.29
CA ASP A 97 -1.75 -4.42 -32.39
C ASP A 97 -2.42 -3.66 -31.24
N THR A 98 -3.69 -3.95 -30.98
CA THR A 98 -4.41 -3.42 -29.81
C THR A 98 -3.78 -3.92 -28.52
N VAL A 99 -3.64 -3.01 -27.56
CA VAL A 99 -3.15 -3.32 -26.21
C VAL A 99 -4.34 -3.50 -25.26
N ALA A 100 -4.46 -4.66 -24.62
CA ALA A 100 -5.40 -4.86 -23.53
C ALA A 100 -4.75 -4.51 -22.19
N THR A 101 -5.41 -3.69 -21.37
CA THR A 101 -4.93 -3.28 -20.05
C THR A 101 -6.03 -3.53 -19.03
N ILE A 102 -5.70 -4.14 -17.89
CA ILE A 102 -6.65 -4.26 -16.78
C ILE A 102 -6.58 -2.99 -15.95
N PHE A 103 -7.72 -2.32 -15.83
CA PHE A 103 -7.88 -1.08 -15.07
C PHE A 103 -8.80 -1.31 -13.87
N THR A 104 -8.57 -0.52 -12.83
CA THR A 104 -9.43 -0.47 -11.65
C THR A 104 -10.43 0.68 -11.79
N SER A 105 -11.71 0.40 -11.59
CA SER A 105 -12.82 1.35 -11.58
C SER A 105 -13.18 1.79 -10.17
N GLY A 106 -13.31 3.10 -9.98
CA GLY A 106 -13.79 3.70 -8.74
C GLY A 106 -12.88 3.42 -7.53
N LEU A 107 -13.40 3.73 -6.33
CA LEU A 107 -12.68 3.53 -5.05
C LEU A 107 -12.80 2.10 -4.51
N LEU A 108 -13.76 1.33 -5.02
CA LEU A 108 -14.09 -0.02 -4.52
C LEU A 108 -13.25 -1.13 -5.15
N GLY A 109 -12.41 -0.81 -6.15
CA GLY A 109 -11.46 -1.77 -6.69
C GLY A 109 -12.01 -2.70 -7.80
N ASP A 110 -13.22 -2.48 -8.31
CA ASP A 110 -13.78 -3.30 -9.39
C ASP A 110 -12.93 -3.19 -10.66
N GLN A 111 -12.59 -4.30 -11.30
CA GLN A 111 -11.70 -4.28 -12.47
C GLN A 111 -12.43 -4.42 -13.81
N TYR A 112 -11.83 -3.86 -14.86
CA TYR A 112 -12.31 -3.94 -16.24
C TYR A 112 -11.14 -4.02 -17.22
N VAL A 113 -11.41 -4.51 -18.43
CA VAL A 113 -10.41 -4.53 -19.50
C VAL A 113 -10.59 -3.31 -20.39
N GLY A 114 -9.56 -2.47 -20.48
CA GLY A 114 -9.47 -1.39 -21.46
C GLY A 114 -8.69 -1.84 -22.69
N LEU A 115 -9.19 -1.52 -23.87
CA LEU A 115 -8.54 -1.76 -25.15
C LEU A 115 -8.06 -0.42 -25.72
N GLN A 116 -6.77 -0.35 -26.03
CA GLN A 116 -6.15 0.78 -26.69
C GLN A 116 -5.73 0.36 -28.09
N TYR A 117 -6.43 0.87 -29.10
CA TYR A 117 -6.15 0.54 -30.49
C TYR A 117 -4.76 1.03 -30.89
N GLY A 118 -4.04 0.18 -31.62
CA GLY A 118 -2.80 0.55 -32.27
C GLY A 118 -3.04 1.14 -33.66
N ASN A 119 -2.02 1.04 -34.51
CA ASN A 119 -2.01 1.62 -35.85
C ASN A 119 -2.13 0.56 -36.96
N SER A 120 -2.29 -0.73 -36.62
CA SER A 120 -2.43 -1.78 -37.62
C SER A 120 -3.70 -1.59 -38.43
N LYS A 121 -3.58 -1.79 -39.76
CA LYS A 121 -4.73 -1.80 -40.67
C LYS A 121 -5.44 -3.15 -40.68
N LYS A 122 -4.86 -4.17 -40.05
CA LYS A 122 -5.41 -5.52 -40.01
C LYS A 122 -6.21 -5.71 -38.72
N ALA A 123 -7.49 -6.04 -38.90
CA ALA A 123 -8.38 -6.34 -37.80
C ALA A 123 -8.12 -7.75 -37.25
N LEU A 124 -8.35 -7.91 -35.95
CA LEU A 124 -8.26 -9.18 -35.26
C LEU A 124 -9.50 -10.03 -35.58
N ALA A 125 -9.28 -11.27 -36.00
CA ALA A 125 -10.35 -12.22 -36.29
C ALA A 125 -10.98 -12.80 -35.01
N ASP A 126 -12.13 -13.49 -35.17
CA ASP A 126 -12.73 -14.28 -34.10
C ASP A 126 -11.78 -15.39 -33.62
N GLY A 127 -11.63 -15.51 -32.31
CA GLY A 127 -10.63 -16.35 -31.65
C GLY A 127 -9.20 -15.82 -31.71
N GLY A 128 -8.98 -14.62 -32.25
CA GLY A 128 -7.65 -14.01 -32.34
C GLY A 128 -7.12 -13.58 -30.98
N THR A 129 -5.80 -13.69 -30.80
CA THR A 129 -5.10 -13.30 -29.57
C THR A 129 -4.51 -11.89 -29.68
N LEU A 130 -4.69 -11.09 -28.63
CA LEU A 130 -4.00 -9.81 -28.47
C LEU A 130 -2.57 -10.04 -28.01
N SER A 131 -1.61 -9.63 -28.84
CA SER A 131 -0.18 -9.81 -28.59
C SER A 131 0.36 -8.94 -27.44
N LEU A 132 -0.33 -7.87 -27.09
CA LEU A 132 0.10 -6.90 -26.09
C LEU A 132 -0.90 -6.79 -24.95
N THR A 133 -0.43 -7.09 -23.74
CA THR A 133 -1.24 -7.05 -22.52
C THR A 133 -0.51 -6.31 -21.41
N ARG A 134 -1.23 -5.51 -20.63
CA ARG A 134 -0.75 -4.89 -19.41
C ARG A 134 -1.55 -5.45 -18.22
N PRO A 135 -0.88 -6.11 -17.26
CA PRO A 135 -1.54 -6.72 -16.11
C PRO A 135 -2.18 -5.65 -15.22
N ALA A 136 -3.06 -6.10 -14.32
CA ALA A 136 -3.57 -5.26 -13.26
C ALA A 136 -2.39 -4.76 -12.40
N GLN A 137 -2.37 -3.46 -12.10
CA GLN A 137 -1.42 -2.93 -11.12
C GLN A 137 -2.10 -2.94 -9.75
N GLN A 138 -1.47 -3.60 -8.77
CA GLN A 138 -1.87 -3.47 -7.37
C GLN A 138 -1.79 -2.01 -6.96
N LEU A 139 -2.82 -1.53 -6.25
CA LEU A 139 -2.80 -0.19 -5.67
C LEU A 139 -1.57 -0.04 -4.77
N GLU A 140 -1.19 -1.09 -4.05
CA GLU A 140 0.00 -1.18 -3.22
C GLU A 140 1.30 -0.91 -4.00
N GLU A 141 1.42 -1.41 -5.24
CA GLU A 141 2.58 -1.10 -6.09
C GLU A 141 2.54 0.33 -6.60
N MET A 142 1.36 0.85 -6.93
CA MET A 142 1.19 2.24 -7.35
C MET A 142 1.47 3.20 -6.20
N LEU A 143 1.01 2.88 -5.00
CA LEU A 143 1.28 3.58 -3.76
C LEU A 143 2.74 3.41 -3.35
N GLY A 144 3.34 2.25 -3.55
CA GLY A 144 4.78 2.04 -3.40
C GLY A 144 5.57 2.91 -4.38
N LYS A 145 5.12 3.05 -5.63
CA LYS A 145 5.71 3.96 -6.62
C LYS A 145 5.41 5.43 -6.30
N PHE A 146 4.25 5.76 -5.75
CA PHE A 146 3.79 7.14 -5.53
C PHE A 146 4.24 7.71 -4.18
N PHE A 147 4.10 6.96 -3.09
CA PHE A 147 4.69 7.27 -1.79
C PHE A 147 6.18 6.92 -1.73
N GLY A 148 6.64 5.94 -2.50
CA GLY A 148 8.07 5.86 -2.82
C GLY A 148 8.53 7.03 -3.69
N ALA A 149 7.67 7.62 -4.52
CA ALA A 149 7.96 8.85 -5.27
C ALA A 149 7.78 10.15 -4.50
N GLY A 150 7.14 10.13 -3.33
CA GLY A 150 7.25 11.20 -2.34
C GLY A 150 8.69 11.39 -1.83
N GLY A 151 9.58 10.43 -2.11
CA GLY A 151 11.03 10.52 -1.97
C GLY A 151 11.82 10.19 -3.25
N ALA A 152 11.20 10.09 -4.43
CA ALA A 152 11.87 9.69 -5.69
C ALA A 152 11.97 10.80 -6.75
N ALA A 153 12.08 12.06 -6.33
CA ALA A 153 12.67 13.07 -7.21
C ALA A 153 14.21 12.97 -7.28
N ASP A 154 14.86 12.23 -6.38
CA ASP A 154 16.33 12.16 -6.27
C ASP A 154 16.99 10.89 -6.87
N ASN A 155 16.23 9.91 -7.38
CA ASN A 155 16.80 8.67 -7.93
C ASN A 155 17.52 8.81 -9.29
N LEU A 156 17.60 10.02 -9.87
CA LEU A 156 18.50 10.30 -11.00
C LEU A 156 19.95 10.52 -10.56
N SER A 157 20.17 10.87 -9.29
CA SER A 157 21.47 10.86 -8.62
C SER A 157 21.44 9.71 -7.63
N GLY A 158 21.88 8.50 -8.02
CA GLY A 158 21.74 7.29 -7.19
C GLY A 158 22.13 7.49 -5.71
N SER A 159 21.67 6.61 -4.83
CA SER A 159 21.97 6.69 -3.40
C SER A 159 23.09 5.72 -2.97
N TYR A 160 23.59 5.90 -1.75
CA TYR A 160 24.37 4.91 -1.02
C TYR A 160 23.67 4.56 0.29
N THR A 161 23.85 3.33 0.76
CA THR A 161 23.21 2.80 1.96
C THR A 161 24.22 2.79 3.10
N VAL A 162 23.86 3.29 4.27
CA VAL A 162 24.64 3.13 5.51
C VAL A 162 23.77 2.51 6.60
N LYS A 163 24.39 1.81 7.54
CA LYS A 163 23.71 1.15 8.66
C LYS A 163 23.92 1.93 9.95
N ALA A 164 22.95 1.87 10.85
CA ALA A 164 23.08 2.39 12.20
C ALA A 164 22.31 1.47 13.16
N ARG A 165 22.83 1.25 14.36
CA ARG A 165 22.17 0.44 15.39
C ARG A 165 21.71 1.29 16.55
N PHE A 166 20.47 1.08 16.99
CA PHE A 166 19.89 1.82 18.10
C PHE A 166 19.26 0.84 19.09
N THR A 167 19.39 1.11 20.37
CA THR A 167 18.69 0.33 21.40
C THR A 167 17.19 0.63 21.38
N ASN A 168 16.80 1.84 20.97
CA ASN A 168 15.42 2.24 20.84
C ASN A 168 15.24 3.22 19.68
N ILE A 169 14.31 2.88 18.78
CA ILE A 169 13.95 3.68 17.61
C ILE A 169 12.51 4.17 17.67
N GLY A 170 11.88 4.16 18.85
CA GLY A 170 10.47 4.45 19.08
C GLY A 170 9.52 4.05 17.94
N ALA A 171 8.98 5.06 17.25
CA ALA A 171 8.04 4.89 16.14
C ALA A 171 8.68 5.12 14.75
N LEU A 172 10.01 5.04 14.63
CA LEU A 172 10.71 5.18 13.36
C LEU A 172 10.29 4.05 12.40
N SER A 173 9.88 4.42 11.20
CA SER A 173 9.42 3.49 10.16
C SER A 173 10.19 3.67 8.86
N VAL A 174 10.09 2.68 7.97
CA VAL A 174 10.56 2.80 6.59
C VAL A 174 9.95 4.04 5.93
N GLY A 175 10.76 4.76 5.16
CA GLY A 175 10.40 6.03 4.52
C GLY A 175 10.56 7.27 5.40
N ALA A 176 10.85 7.12 6.71
CA ALA A 176 11.16 8.26 7.56
C ALA A 176 12.36 9.05 7.02
N PRO A 177 12.37 10.39 7.11
CA PRO A 177 13.42 11.18 6.50
C PRO A 177 14.76 11.00 7.23
N VAL A 178 15.85 10.98 6.46
CA VAL A 178 17.21 11.15 6.99
C VAL A 178 17.58 12.61 6.76
N LYS A 179 17.93 13.32 7.83
CA LYS A 179 18.20 14.76 7.80
C LYS A 179 19.62 15.08 8.21
N MET A 180 20.18 16.13 7.62
CA MET A 180 21.42 16.76 8.07
C MET A 180 21.18 18.26 8.15
N ALA A 181 21.54 18.88 9.28
CA ALA A 181 21.29 20.30 9.54
C ALA A 181 19.81 20.73 9.27
N GLY A 182 18.86 19.83 9.54
CA GLY A 182 17.42 20.05 9.32
C GLY A 182 16.93 19.82 7.88
N VAL A 183 17.83 19.62 6.92
CA VAL A 183 17.51 19.36 5.50
C VAL A 183 17.42 17.85 5.27
N ALA A 184 16.40 17.40 4.54
CA ALA A 184 16.30 15.99 4.15
C ALA A 184 17.36 15.66 3.08
N ILE A 185 18.15 14.63 3.34
CA ILE A 185 19.25 14.16 2.48
C ILE A 185 19.08 12.71 2.02
N GLY A 186 17.98 12.08 2.44
CA GLY A 186 17.74 10.65 2.26
C GLY A 186 16.53 10.16 3.02
N SER A 187 16.41 8.84 3.15
CA SER A 187 15.30 8.18 3.83
C SER A 187 15.71 6.84 4.47
N VAL A 188 14.94 6.41 5.46
CA VAL A 188 15.08 5.09 6.08
C VAL A 188 14.61 4.02 5.10
N LYS A 189 15.51 3.12 4.71
CA LYS A 189 15.28 2.04 3.75
C LYS A 189 14.71 0.79 4.42
N ALA A 190 15.21 0.42 5.61
CA ALA A 190 14.77 -0.75 6.34
C ALA A 190 14.97 -0.58 7.85
N VAL A 191 14.14 -1.26 8.63
CA VAL A 191 14.22 -1.33 10.09
C VAL A 191 14.04 -2.79 10.49
N GLN A 192 15.02 -3.35 11.21
CA GLN A 192 15.03 -4.76 11.61
C GLN A 192 15.50 -4.89 13.06
N ALA A 193 14.81 -5.69 13.86
CA ALA A 193 15.30 -6.07 15.18
C ALA A 193 16.33 -7.19 15.05
N ASP A 194 17.51 -7.03 15.65
CA ASP A 194 18.51 -8.07 15.75
C ASP A 194 18.17 -8.98 16.96
N PRO A 195 17.80 -10.25 16.74
CA PRO A 195 17.38 -11.15 17.82
C PRO A 195 18.53 -11.59 18.74
N VAL A 196 19.78 -11.33 18.35
CA VAL A 196 20.98 -11.70 19.12
C VAL A 196 21.52 -10.49 19.88
N LYS A 197 21.66 -9.35 19.21
CA LYS A 197 22.17 -8.10 19.82
C LYS A 197 21.12 -7.33 20.60
N LEU A 198 19.84 -7.65 20.39
CA LEU A 198 18.69 -7.00 21.04
C LEU A 198 18.63 -5.49 20.77
N ASP A 199 19.17 -5.06 19.62
CA ASP A 199 19.09 -3.70 19.10
C ASP A 199 18.32 -3.68 17.77
N ALA A 200 18.00 -2.47 17.30
CA ALA A 200 17.40 -2.25 16.00
C ALA A 200 18.49 -1.86 14.99
N GLU A 201 18.71 -2.68 13.97
CA GLU A 201 19.49 -2.32 12.78
C GLU A 201 18.62 -1.51 11.82
N VAL A 202 19.02 -0.27 11.56
CA VAL A 202 18.37 0.65 10.64
C VAL A 202 19.27 0.86 9.43
N SER A 203 18.73 0.59 8.23
CA SER A 203 19.41 0.90 6.96
C SER A 203 18.93 2.25 6.44
N LEU A 204 19.86 3.18 6.22
CA LEU A 204 19.62 4.54 5.75
C LEU A 204 20.06 4.65 4.28
N SER A 205 19.22 5.19 3.41
CA SER A 205 19.57 5.53 2.04
C SER A 205 19.85 7.03 1.96
N ILE A 206 21.06 7.42 1.56
CA ILE A 206 21.50 8.81 1.45
C ILE A 206 21.83 9.11 -0.02
N ASP A 207 21.43 10.27 -0.54
CA ASP A 207 21.72 10.63 -1.93
C ASP A 207 23.23 10.77 -2.16
N LYS A 208 23.76 10.27 -3.30
CA LYS A 208 25.21 10.37 -3.61
C LYS A 208 25.73 11.79 -3.72
N LYS A 209 24.85 12.79 -3.93
CA LYS A 209 25.25 14.22 -3.87
C LYS A 209 25.80 14.63 -2.48
N TYR A 210 25.52 13.83 -1.45
CA TYR A 210 26.05 13.96 -0.10
C TYR A 210 27.09 12.89 0.22
N SER A 211 28.01 12.58 -0.69
CA SER A 211 29.09 11.59 -0.45
C SER A 211 30.28 12.14 0.35
N GLN A 212 30.16 13.34 0.91
CA GLN A 212 31.21 14.03 1.68
C GLN A 212 30.93 13.97 3.20
N ILE A 213 30.17 12.97 3.65
CA ILE A 213 29.87 12.75 5.06
C ILE A 213 31.04 11.97 5.67
N PRO A 214 31.73 12.51 6.70
CA PRO A 214 32.82 11.81 7.37
C PRO A 214 32.37 10.47 7.98
N ASP A 215 33.25 9.47 8.00
CA ASP A 215 32.96 8.12 8.51
C ASP A 215 32.77 8.07 10.04
N ASP A 216 33.26 9.07 10.77
CA ASP A 216 33.05 9.28 12.21
C ASP A 216 31.77 10.06 12.54
N SER A 217 30.87 10.24 11.57
CA SER A 217 29.58 10.90 11.80
C SER A 217 28.68 10.10 12.74
N ALA A 218 27.77 10.79 13.43
CA ALA A 218 26.80 10.19 14.33
C ALA A 218 25.38 10.19 13.76
N ALA A 219 24.58 9.18 14.11
CA ALA A 219 23.16 9.09 13.80
C ALA A 219 22.32 9.25 15.06
N ALA A 220 21.31 10.13 15.04
CA ALA A 220 20.41 10.33 16.18
C ALA A 220 18.94 10.20 15.74
N VAL A 221 18.12 9.48 16.51
CA VAL A 221 16.66 9.44 16.27
C VAL A 221 15.99 10.58 17.00
N PHE A 222 15.32 11.46 16.27
CA PHE A 222 14.57 12.59 16.81
C PHE A 222 13.09 12.53 16.43
N THR A 223 12.27 13.20 17.21
CA THR A 223 10.84 13.40 16.94
C THR A 223 10.64 14.77 16.29
N SER A 224 9.88 14.82 15.19
CA SER A 224 9.53 16.09 14.54
C SER A 224 8.49 16.84 15.38
N GLY A 225 8.89 17.90 16.08
CA GLY A 225 7.97 18.61 16.98
C GLY A 225 7.56 17.78 18.21
N LEU A 226 6.48 18.18 18.90
CA LEU A 226 6.10 17.61 20.20
C LEU A 226 5.45 16.21 20.11
N ILE A 227 4.70 15.93 19.05
CA ILE A 227 3.94 14.66 18.84
C ILE A 227 4.12 14.15 17.39
N GLY A 228 5.15 14.59 16.68
CA GLY A 228 5.29 14.20 15.28
C GLY A 228 5.98 12.86 15.09
N THR A 229 6.27 12.58 13.82
CA THR A 229 6.93 11.36 13.40
C THR A 229 8.43 11.42 13.67
N GLN A 230 9.05 10.26 13.80
CA GLN A 230 10.48 10.16 14.02
C GLN A 230 11.27 10.26 12.72
N TYR A 231 12.49 10.74 12.84
CA TYR A 231 13.45 10.88 11.75
C TYR A 231 14.86 10.61 12.26
N VAL A 232 15.78 10.28 11.34
CA VAL A 232 17.20 10.10 11.67
C VAL A 232 17.94 11.37 11.31
N ALA A 233 18.67 11.96 12.25
CA ALA A 233 19.59 13.07 12.01
C ALA A 233 21.03 12.54 11.90
N ILE A 234 21.74 12.97 10.86
CA ILE A 234 23.18 12.78 10.71
C ILE A 234 23.88 14.03 11.23
N GLN A 235 24.82 13.82 12.16
CA GLN A 235 25.71 14.84 12.68
C GLN A 235 27.12 14.55 12.14
N PRO A 236 27.63 15.38 11.20
CA PRO A 236 28.96 15.18 10.63
C PRO A 236 30.06 15.18 11.69
N GLY A 237 30.98 14.22 11.58
CA GLY A 237 32.21 14.20 12.37
C GLY A 237 33.32 15.03 11.72
N GLY A 238 34.58 14.72 12.09
CA GLY A 238 35.77 15.44 11.63
C GLY A 238 36.78 14.57 10.89
N SER A 239 36.46 13.30 10.62
CA SER A 239 37.35 12.38 9.93
C SER A 239 37.68 12.84 8.51
N PRO A 240 38.93 12.65 8.05
CA PRO A 240 39.29 12.88 6.65
C PRO A 240 38.69 11.81 5.71
N ASP A 241 38.26 10.67 6.26
CA ASP A 241 37.67 9.56 5.51
C ASP A 241 36.14 9.69 5.45
N MET A 242 35.55 9.31 4.31
CA MET A 242 34.12 9.47 4.03
C MET A 242 33.38 8.14 4.08
N LEU A 243 32.11 8.19 4.50
CA LEU A 243 31.21 7.04 4.45
C LEU A 243 31.04 6.51 3.03
N LYS A 244 31.04 5.19 2.92
CA LYS A 244 30.83 4.42 1.68
C LYS A 244 29.54 3.62 1.77
N ASP A 245 29.13 3.10 0.61
CA ASP A 245 27.99 2.18 0.53
C ASP A 245 28.28 0.91 1.32
N GLY A 246 27.40 0.60 2.27
CA GLY A 246 27.49 -0.53 3.19
C GLY A 246 28.09 -0.20 4.56
N ASP A 247 28.66 0.99 4.76
CA ASP A 247 29.32 1.36 6.01
C ASP A 247 28.33 1.47 7.19
N GLU A 248 28.86 1.37 8.40
CA GLU A 248 28.09 1.46 9.65
C GLU A 248 28.48 2.72 10.44
N LEU A 249 27.49 3.54 10.77
CA LEU A 249 27.60 4.66 11.69
C LEU A 249 27.69 4.12 13.11
N VAL A 250 28.90 4.15 13.67
CA VAL A 250 29.22 3.58 14.99
C VAL A 250 28.61 4.41 16.12
N LEU A 251 28.58 5.73 15.97
CA LEU A 251 28.05 6.64 16.98
C LEU A 251 26.53 6.80 16.77
N THR A 252 25.74 6.28 17.71
CA THR A 252 24.29 6.38 17.65
C THR A 252 23.66 6.94 18.92
N GLN A 253 22.58 7.69 18.73
CA GLN A 253 21.73 8.20 19.81
C GLN A 253 20.30 7.74 19.59
N SER A 254 19.80 6.93 20.52
CA SER A 254 18.45 6.35 20.47
C SER A 254 17.37 7.39 20.73
N ALA A 255 16.15 7.07 20.30
CA ALA A 255 14.98 7.92 20.51
C ALA A 255 14.73 8.15 22.00
N LEU A 256 14.40 9.37 22.38
CA LEU A 256 13.96 9.68 23.74
C LEU A 256 12.55 9.13 23.97
N GLN A 257 12.37 8.37 25.04
CA GLN A 257 11.05 7.98 25.54
C GLN A 257 10.56 9.11 26.45
N ILE A 258 9.42 9.70 26.11
CA ILE A 258 8.84 10.81 26.88
C ILE A 258 8.46 10.32 28.28
N GLU A 259 8.05 9.05 28.37
CA GLU A 259 7.75 8.32 29.60
C GLU A 259 8.93 8.36 30.57
N ASP A 260 10.15 8.14 30.09
CA ASP A 260 11.38 8.17 30.90
C ASP A 260 11.67 9.58 31.42
N LEU A 261 11.42 10.61 30.60
CA LEU A 261 11.62 12.01 30.99
C LEU A 261 10.61 12.45 32.06
N ILE A 262 9.33 12.07 31.89
CA ILE A 262 8.29 12.34 32.88
C ILE A 262 8.60 11.60 34.18
N GLY A 263 8.97 10.32 34.10
CA GLY A 263 9.36 9.53 35.27
C GLY A 263 10.53 10.16 36.02
N LYS A 264 11.59 10.56 35.31
CA LYS A 264 12.75 11.24 35.90
C LYS A 264 12.38 12.57 36.56
N PHE A 265 11.48 13.35 35.96
CA PHE A 265 11.02 14.62 36.51
C PHE A 265 10.14 14.43 37.76
N LEU A 266 9.23 13.46 37.75
CA LEU A 266 8.37 13.16 38.90
C LEU A 266 9.19 12.63 40.10
N VAL A 267 10.21 11.82 39.84
CA VAL A 267 11.09 11.28 40.88
C VAL A 267 12.06 12.33 41.43
N SER A 268 12.62 13.20 40.58
CA SER A 268 13.55 14.25 41.02
C SER A 268 12.87 15.45 41.69
N GLY A 269 11.56 15.62 41.50
CA GLY A 269 10.76 16.68 42.11
C GLY A 269 10.20 16.38 43.52
N SER A 270 10.40 15.16 44.04
CA SER A 270 9.97 14.80 45.40
C SER A 270 11.09 15.14 46.41
N PRO A 271 10.90 16.07 47.37
CA PRO A 271 11.86 16.28 48.43
C PRO A 271 11.94 15.01 49.27
N SER A 272 13.06 14.31 49.23
CA SER A 272 13.32 13.20 50.13
C SER A 272 13.43 13.73 51.56
N ASP A 273 12.37 13.57 52.35
CA ASP A 273 12.36 13.79 53.80
C ASP A 273 13.36 12.84 54.48
N LYS A 274 14.64 13.22 54.50
CA LYS A 274 15.62 12.65 55.41
C LYS A 274 15.42 13.31 56.78
N LYS A 275 14.58 12.70 57.60
CA LYS A 275 14.50 13.00 59.04
C LYS A 275 15.84 12.61 59.70
N PRO A 276 16.57 13.53 60.36
CA PRO A 276 17.71 13.14 61.18
C PRO A 276 17.18 12.43 62.42
N ALA A 277 17.69 11.23 62.70
CA ALA A 277 17.51 10.59 63.98
C ALA A 277 18.39 11.34 65.00
N ASP A 278 17.74 12.13 65.85
CA ASP A 278 18.37 12.85 66.95
C ASP A 278 18.81 11.82 68.00
N GLY A 279 20.12 11.62 68.10
CA GLY A 279 20.75 10.81 69.14
C GLY A 279 20.84 11.64 70.41
N ASP A 280 19.84 11.50 71.26
CA ASP A 280 19.83 12.09 72.60
C ASP A 280 20.88 11.37 73.46
N SER A 281 22.00 12.05 73.73
CA SER A 281 22.99 11.65 74.71
C SER A 281 23.14 12.78 75.73
N LYS A 282 22.47 12.64 76.88
CA LYS A 282 22.87 13.30 78.13
C LYS A 282 22.73 12.37 79.34
N HIS A 283 23.85 12.32 80.06
CA HIS A 283 24.14 11.79 81.40
C HIS A 283 24.50 10.32 81.53
#